data_AF-A0A6A3LZR0-F1
#
_entry.id   AF-A0A6A3LZR0-F1
#
_cell.length_a   1.000
_cell.length_b   1.000
_cell.length_c   1.000
_cell.angle_alpha   90.00
_cell.angle_beta   90.00
_cell.angle_gamma   90.00
#
_symmetry.space_group_name_H-M   'P 1'
#
loop_
_entity.id
_entity.type
_entity.pdbx_description
1 polymer ?
#
loop_
_entity_poly.entity_id
_entity_poly.type
_entity_poly.pdbx_seq_one_letter_code
_entity_poly.pdbx_strand_id
1 'polypeptide(L)'
;MPSPSEIRSRYGSTTPASPYALYSCNAIVDDDVTKELDFDPATDQRRDYYIGLFHELRFYGNKKHSRKSKVTEWEALCQSWGMFVENFNKNPSGYRERVRSAGERYERYSKRPKILRLHDGAVEAGIPCAVPSGVACERCQAGAVRLS
;
A
#
# COMPACT_ATOMS: atom_id res chain seq x y z
N MET A 1 4.53 -11.97 2.58
CA MET A 1 4.54 -11.07 3.76
C MET A 1 5.64 -11.54 4.69
N PRO A 2 6.46 -10.65 5.28
CA PRO A 2 7.37 -11.06 6.34
C PRO A 2 6.57 -11.51 7.57
N SER A 3 6.89 -12.68 8.08
CA SER A 3 6.31 -13.28 9.29
C SER A 3 6.57 -12.43 10.53
N PRO A 4 5.76 -12.56 11.60
CA PRO A 4 6.01 -11.90 12.89
C PRO A 4 7.42 -12.15 13.44
N SER A 5 7.99 -13.33 13.18
CA SER A 5 9.37 -13.70 13.53
C SER A 5 10.42 -12.95 12.71
N GLU A 6 10.24 -12.82 11.41
CA GLU A 6 11.15 -12.04 10.54
C GLU A 6 11.13 -10.55 10.90
N ILE A 7 9.97 -10.05 11.27
CA ILE A 7 9.79 -8.69 11.77
C ILE A 7 10.53 -8.50 13.09
N ARG A 8 10.34 -9.42 14.06
CA ARG A 8 11.01 -9.35 15.37
C ARG A 8 12.53 -9.46 15.26
N SER A 9 13.03 -10.27 14.33
CA SER A 9 14.47 -10.40 14.06
C SER A 9 15.08 -9.10 13.50
N ARG A 10 14.33 -8.33 12.70
CA ARG A 10 14.83 -7.10 12.07
C ARG A 10 14.79 -5.89 13.00
N TYR A 11 13.83 -5.84 13.91
CA TYR A 11 13.54 -4.64 14.70
C TYR A 11 13.66 -4.81 16.23
N GLY A 12 13.99 -6.02 16.70
CA GLY A 12 14.16 -6.33 18.13
C GLY A 12 12.85 -6.43 18.91
N SER A 13 12.95 -6.69 20.21
CA SER A 13 11.80 -6.79 21.12
C SER A 13 11.43 -5.39 21.66
N THR A 14 10.92 -4.52 20.80
CA THR A 14 10.37 -3.22 21.21
C THR A 14 8.87 -3.35 21.46
N THR A 15 8.42 -3.00 22.66
CA THR A 15 6.99 -2.94 23.02
C THR A 15 6.31 -1.91 22.10
N PRO A 16 5.32 -2.29 21.28
CA PRO A 16 4.66 -1.32 20.40
C PRO A 16 3.92 -0.28 21.25
N ALA A 17 4.07 1.01 20.91
CA ALA A 17 3.26 2.09 21.49
C ALA A 17 1.77 2.03 21.07
N SER A 18 1.41 1.10 20.18
CA SER A 18 0.04 0.87 19.71
C SER A 18 -0.63 -0.20 20.59
N PRO A 19 -1.90 0.00 21.02
CA PRO A 19 -2.66 -1.04 21.72
C PRO A 19 -2.96 -2.25 20.82
N TYR A 20 -2.82 -2.08 19.49
CA TYR A 20 -3.00 -3.15 18.51
C TYR A 20 -1.65 -3.67 18.02
N ALA A 21 -1.52 -5.00 18.01
CA ALA A 21 -0.42 -5.68 17.33
C ALA A 21 -0.48 -5.38 15.81
N LEU A 22 0.68 -5.12 15.20
CA LEU A 22 0.75 -4.85 13.77
C LEU A 22 0.13 -6.00 12.98
N TYR A 23 -0.74 -5.66 12.02
CA TYR A 23 -1.45 -6.59 11.13
C TYR A 23 -2.42 -7.57 11.82
N SER A 24 -2.61 -7.46 13.14
CA SER A 24 -3.72 -8.15 13.79
C SER A 24 -5.04 -7.49 13.40
N CYS A 25 -5.98 -8.31 12.93
CA CYS A 25 -7.33 -7.89 12.55
C CYS A 25 -8.38 -8.23 13.62
N ASN A 26 -7.96 -8.69 14.81
CA ASN A 26 -8.88 -9.12 15.88
C ASN A 26 -9.76 -7.98 16.40
N ALA A 27 -9.27 -6.75 16.32
CA ALA A 27 -9.99 -5.56 16.76
C ALA A 27 -10.75 -4.85 15.62
N ILE A 28 -10.64 -5.34 14.38
CA ILE A 28 -11.37 -4.76 13.24
C ILE A 28 -12.75 -5.40 13.17
N VAL A 29 -13.79 -4.58 13.04
CA VAL A 29 -15.18 -5.02 12.88
C VAL A 29 -15.54 -5.02 11.40
N ASP A 30 -15.99 -6.16 10.88
CA ASP A 30 -16.39 -6.31 9.49
C ASP A 30 -17.65 -5.47 9.23
N ASP A 31 -17.58 -4.54 8.28
CA ASP A 31 -18.75 -3.86 7.72
C ASP A 31 -19.52 -4.79 6.78
N ASP A 32 -20.71 -4.38 6.36
CA ASP A 32 -21.56 -5.24 5.52
C ASP A 32 -20.87 -5.61 4.19
N VAL A 33 -20.09 -4.68 3.62
CA VAL A 33 -19.25 -4.94 2.44
C VAL A 33 -18.23 -6.05 2.72
N THR A 34 -17.57 -6.05 3.88
CA THR A 34 -16.58 -7.09 4.20
C THR A 34 -17.27 -8.43 4.47
N LYS A 35 -18.43 -8.44 5.13
CA LYS A 35 -19.18 -9.68 5.39
C LYS A 35 -19.64 -10.35 4.10
N GLU A 36 -20.00 -9.57 3.08
CA GLU A 36 -20.40 -10.07 1.76
C GLU A 36 -19.25 -10.71 0.96
N LEU A 37 -17.98 -10.48 1.35
CA LEU A 37 -16.83 -11.11 0.68
C LEU A 37 -16.64 -12.59 1.06
N ASP A 38 -17.36 -13.08 2.07
CA ASP A 38 -17.40 -14.50 2.49
C ASP A 38 -16.00 -15.13 2.62
N PHE A 39 -15.11 -14.45 3.35
CA PHE A 39 -13.72 -14.91 3.51
C PHE A 39 -13.67 -16.27 4.21
N ASP A 40 -12.85 -17.16 3.67
CA ASP A 40 -12.60 -18.46 4.31
C ASP A 40 -11.86 -18.25 5.64
N PRO A 41 -12.46 -18.58 6.80
CA PRO A 41 -11.84 -18.39 8.11
C PRO A 41 -10.61 -19.28 8.33
N ALA A 42 -10.40 -20.32 7.52
CA ALA A 42 -9.20 -21.15 7.54
C ALA A 42 -8.01 -20.50 6.81
N THR A 43 -8.21 -19.35 6.18
CA THR A 43 -7.20 -18.65 5.38
C THR A 43 -6.89 -17.27 5.91
N ASP A 44 -5.80 -16.68 5.42
CA ASP A 44 -5.40 -15.32 5.75
C ASP A 44 -6.11 -14.25 4.89
N GLN A 45 -7.13 -14.61 4.09
CA GLN A 45 -7.81 -13.71 3.15
C GLN A 45 -8.32 -12.42 3.80
N ARG A 46 -9.03 -12.55 4.93
CA ARG A 46 -9.54 -11.39 5.70
C ARG A 46 -8.40 -10.48 6.15
N ARG A 47 -7.29 -11.09 6.62
CA ARG A 47 -6.13 -10.35 7.10
C ARG A 47 -5.45 -9.62 5.95
N ASP A 48 -5.20 -10.31 4.84
CA ASP A 48 -4.55 -9.76 3.66
C ASP A 48 -5.36 -8.64 3.03
N TYR A 49 -6.69 -8.74 3.06
CA TYR A 49 -7.59 -7.68 2.64
C TYR A 49 -7.40 -6.38 3.42
N TYR A 50 -7.43 -6.44 4.75
CA TYR A 50 -7.25 -5.25 5.60
C TYR A 50 -5.84 -4.69 5.53
N ILE A 51 -4.84 -5.56 5.43
CA ILE A 51 -3.46 -5.15 5.19
C ILE A 51 -3.35 -4.41 3.84
N GLY A 52 -4.06 -4.90 2.81
CA GLY A 52 -4.18 -4.27 1.49
C GLY A 52 -4.71 -2.84 1.58
N LEU A 53 -5.89 -2.66 2.19
CA LEU A 53 -6.50 -1.32 2.37
C LEU A 53 -5.58 -0.34 3.08
N PHE A 54 -4.90 -0.79 4.14
CA PHE A 54 -3.95 0.01 4.90
C PHE A 54 -2.77 0.47 4.03
N HIS A 55 -2.15 -0.45 3.29
CA HIS A 55 -0.99 -0.13 2.45
C HIS A 55 -1.36 0.64 1.19
N GLU A 56 -2.53 0.41 0.61
CA GLU A 56 -3.04 1.21 -0.51
C GLU A 56 -3.16 2.68 -0.12
N LEU A 57 -3.81 2.97 1.01
CA LEU A 57 -3.92 4.36 1.46
C LEU A 57 -2.56 4.97 1.77
N ARG A 58 -1.63 4.20 2.35
CA ARG A 58 -0.26 4.67 2.62
C ARG A 58 0.50 4.95 1.33
N PHE A 59 0.36 4.09 0.34
CA PHE A 59 1.00 4.21 -0.97
C PHE A 59 0.50 5.44 -1.73
N TYR A 60 -0.83 5.61 -1.85
CA TYR A 60 -1.44 6.75 -2.54
C TYR A 60 -1.35 8.06 -1.74
N GLY A 61 -1.47 7.96 -0.43
CA GLY A 61 -1.52 9.10 0.49
C GLY A 61 -0.22 9.88 0.56
N ASN A 62 0.90 9.28 0.12
CA ASN A 62 2.25 9.80 -0.07
C ASN A 62 2.49 11.22 0.49
N LYS A 63 2.31 11.38 1.81
CA LYS A 63 2.83 12.54 2.52
C LYS A 63 4.31 12.25 2.63
N LYS A 64 5.13 13.07 1.96
CA LYS A 64 6.60 13.02 2.11
C LYS A 64 6.89 12.86 3.59
N HIS A 65 7.43 11.71 3.99
CA HIS A 65 7.89 11.54 5.35
C HIS A 65 8.88 12.68 5.61
N SER A 66 8.54 13.56 6.54
CA SER A 66 9.49 14.54 7.02
C SER A 66 10.73 13.76 7.45
N ARG A 67 11.89 14.06 6.87
CA ARG A 67 13.18 13.42 7.18
C ARG A 67 13.63 13.61 8.65
N LYS A 68 12.77 14.15 9.52
CA LYS A 68 13.02 14.46 10.94
C LYS A 68 12.28 13.54 11.92
N SER A 69 11.75 12.39 11.50
CA SER A 69 11.14 11.46 12.47
C SER A 69 12.19 10.93 13.44
N LYS A 70 11.99 11.17 14.74
CA LYS A 70 12.75 10.53 15.83
C LYS A 70 12.26 9.11 16.14
N VAL A 71 11.11 8.73 15.59
CA VAL A 71 10.46 7.41 15.77
C VAL A 71 10.98 6.47 14.70
N THR A 72 11.30 5.24 15.09
CA THR A 72 11.76 4.21 14.14
C THR A 72 10.68 3.91 13.11
N GLU A 73 11.06 3.44 11.93
CA GLU A 73 10.10 3.07 10.88
C GLU A 73 9.10 2.02 11.38
N TRP A 74 9.56 1.09 12.20
CA TRP A 74 8.76 0.05 12.84
C TRP A 74 7.68 0.62 13.78
N GLU A 75 8.06 1.49 14.71
CA GLU A 75 7.11 2.12 15.64
C GLU A 75 6.09 2.99 14.89
N ALA A 76 6.54 3.73 13.88
CA ALA A 76 5.64 4.53 13.04
C ALA A 76 4.65 3.64 12.27
N LEU A 77 5.08 2.46 11.83
CA LEU A 77 4.23 1.48 11.17
C LEU A 77 3.18 0.93 12.13
N CYS A 78 3.58 0.49 13.33
CA CYS A 78 2.68 0.04 14.40
C CYS A 78 1.63 1.11 14.77
N GLN A 79 2.06 2.35 14.99
CA GLN A 79 1.16 3.46 15.29
C GLN A 79 0.18 3.73 14.14
N SER A 80 0.66 3.73 12.89
CA SER A 80 -0.20 3.95 11.74
C SER A 80 -1.21 2.82 11.51
N TRP A 81 -0.86 1.58 11.87
CA TRP A 81 -1.80 0.46 11.87
C TRP A 81 -2.89 0.64 12.94
N GLY A 82 -2.54 1.04 14.15
CA GLY A 82 -3.53 1.32 15.19
C GLY A 82 -4.51 2.42 14.79
N MET A 83 -3.99 3.50 14.19
CA MET A 83 -4.83 4.56 13.62
C MET A 83 -5.72 4.05 12.47
N PHE A 84 -5.27 3.08 11.69
CA PHE A 84 -6.09 2.46 10.67
C PHE A 84 -7.27 1.70 11.29
N VAL A 85 -7.03 0.86 12.29
CA VAL A 85 -8.06 0.09 13.00
C VAL A 85 -9.14 1.03 13.57
N GLU A 86 -8.73 2.07 14.29
CA GLU A 86 -9.66 3.05 14.88
C GLU A 86 -10.48 3.80 13.84
N ASN A 87 -9.81 4.30 12.78
CA ASN A 87 -10.50 5.06 11.74
C ASN A 87 -11.44 4.20 10.91
N PHE A 88 -11.04 2.96 10.60
CA PHE A 88 -11.87 2.03 9.84
C PHE A 88 -13.12 1.67 10.65
N ASN A 89 -12.97 1.23 11.90
CA ASN A 89 -14.11 0.89 12.75
C ASN A 89 -15.08 2.06 12.97
N LYS A 90 -14.57 3.30 13.02
CA LYS A 90 -15.41 4.49 13.16
C LYS A 90 -16.23 4.81 11.91
N ASN A 91 -15.66 4.60 10.72
CA ASN A 91 -16.33 4.89 9.45
C ASN A 91 -15.73 4.06 8.29
N PRO A 92 -16.17 2.80 8.12
CA PRO A 92 -15.63 1.89 7.10
C PRO A 92 -15.79 2.44 5.68
N SER A 93 -16.99 2.91 5.33
CA SER A 93 -17.30 3.45 4.01
C SER A 93 -16.49 4.70 3.70
N GLY A 94 -16.36 5.61 4.68
CA GLY A 94 -15.51 6.79 4.54
C GLY A 94 -14.03 6.45 4.38
N TYR A 95 -13.54 5.39 5.02
CA TYR A 95 -12.17 4.93 4.82
C TYR A 95 -11.95 4.43 3.39
N ARG A 96 -12.85 3.58 2.88
CA ARG A 96 -12.81 3.07 1.50
C ARG A 96 -12.85 4.21 0.48
N GLU A 97 -13.70 5.20 0.72
CA GLU A 97 -13.80 6.38 -0.12
C GLU A 97 -12.48 7.15 -0.15
N ARG A 98 -11.80 7.29 0.99
CA ARG A 98 -10.47 7.93 1.06
C ARG A 98 -9.42 7.15 0.28
N VAL A 99 -9.44 5.81 0.32
CA VAL A 99 -8.56 4.94 -0.47
C VAL A 99 -8.80 5.20 -1.95
N ARG A 100 -10.05 5.09 -2.40
CA ARG A 100 -10.47 5.31 -3.79
C ARG A 100 -10.06 6.70 -4.29
N SER A 101 -10.46 7.75 -3.58
CA SER A 101 -10.12 9.14 -3.89
C SER A 101 -8.60 9.37 -3.92
N ALA A 102 -7.82 8.71 -3.07
CA ALA A 102 -6.36 8.80 -3.10
C ALA A 102 -5.77 8.09 -4.33
N GLY A 103 -6.28 6.91 -4.68
CA GLY A 103 -5.92 6.18 -5.91
C GLY A 103 -6.21 7.00 -7.17
N GLU A 104 -7.39 7.60 -7.27
CA GLU A 104 -7.74 8.45 -8.42
C GLU A 104 -6.80 9.66 -8.58
N ARG A 105 -6.46 10.32 -7.47
CA ARG A 105 -5.47 11.40 -7.49
C ARG A 105 -4.09 10.89 -7.89
N TYR A 106 -3.69 9.72 -7.40
CA TYR A 106 -2.42 9.11 -7.75
C TYR A 106 -2.35 8.86 -9.26
N GLU A 107 -3.36 8.21 -9.85
CA GLU A 107 -3.44 7.94 -11.28
C GLU A 107 -3.43 9.20 -12.15
N ARG A 108 -4.13 10.25 -11.69
CA ARG A 108 -4.25 11.51 -12.43
C ARG A 108 -2.99 12.36 -12.36
N TYR A 109 -2.36 12.46 -11.19
CA TYR A 109 -1.33 13.48 -10.94
C TYR A 109 0.09 12.92 -10.81
N SER A 110 0.26 11.67 -10.39
CA SER A 110 1.61 11.09 -10.21
C SER A 110 2.30 10.81 -11.54
N LYS A 111 3.64 10.91 -11.54
CA LYS A 111 4.47 10.60 -12.72
C LYS A 111 4.51 9.11 -13.03
N ARG A 112 4.62 8.26 -12.01
CA ARG A 112 4.75 6.80 -12.15
C ARG A 112 3.64 6.16 -13.00
N PRO A 113 2.34 6.33 -12.70
CA PRO A 113 1.27 5.73 -13.53
C PRO A 113 1.25 6.29 -14.96
N LYS A 114 1.65 7.54 -15.19
CA LYS A 114 1.79 8.10 -16.54
C LYS A 114 2.91 7.41 -17.32
N ILE A 115 4.05 7.15 -16.69
CA ILE A 115 5.18 6.41 -17.29
C ILE A 115 4.78 4.98 -17.63
N LEU A 116 4.06 4.31 -16.72
CA LEU A 116 3.60 2.94 -16.95
C LEU A 116 2.62 2.87 -18.12
N ARG A 117 1.65 3.79 -18.20
CA ARG A 117 0.72 3.88 -19.34
C ARG A 117 1.42 4.13 -20.68
N LEU A 118 2.46 4.98 -20.71
CA LEU A 118 3.26 5.20 -21.91
C LEU A 118 3.99 3.93 -22.35
N HIS A 119 4.54 3.18 -21.40
CA HIS A 119 5.17 1.91 -21.70
C HIS A 119 4.15 0.90 -22.26
N ASP A 120 3.03 0.72 -21.56
CA ASP A 120 2.01 -0.28 -21.92
C ASP A 120 1.40 0.00 -23.28
N GLY A 121 1.02 1.26 -23.55
CA GLY A 121 0.47 1.64 -24.85
C GLY A 121 1.47 1.49 -26.01
N ALA A 122 2.77 1.69 -25.75
CA ALA A 122 3.81 1.46 -26.75
C ALA A 122 3.96 -0.04 -27.07
N VAL A 123 4.05 -0.87 -26.03
CA VAL A 123 4.17 -2.33 -26.19
C VAL A 123 2.93 -2.92 -26.86
N GLU A 124 1.74 -2.46 -26.49
CA GLU A 124 0.48 -2.89 -27.10
C GLU A 124 0.39 -2.51 -28.59
N ALA A 125 0.95 -1.36 -28.97
CA ALA A 125 1.06 -0.94 -30.37
C ALA A 125 2.22 -1.60 -31.15
N GLY A 126 2.96 -2.54 -30.52
CA GLY A 126 4.07 -3.25 -31.16
C GLY A 126 5.33 -2.40 -31.37
N ILE A 127 5.45 -1.26 -30.68
CA ILE A 127 6.62 -0.38 -30.77
C ILE A 127 7.48 -0.46 -29.49
N PRO A 128 8.80 -0.17 -29.58
CA PRO A 128 9.66 -0.09 -28.40
C PRO A 128 9.13 0.94 -27.40
N CYS A 129 9.50 0.77 -26.12
CA CYS A 129 9.07 1.64 -25.02
C CYS A 129 9.25 3.13 -25.36
N ALA A 130 8.16 3.89 -25.28
CA ALA A 130 8.13 5.33 -25.58
C ALA A 130 8.47 6.23 -24.36
N VAL A 131 8.90 5.64 -23.24
CA VAL A 131 9.33 6.42 -22.07
C VAL A 131 10.67 7.10 -22.40
N PRO A 132 10.79 8.44 -22.25
CA PRO A 132 11.98 9.17 -22.63
C PRO A 132 13.29 8.64 -22.05
N SER A 133 14.36 8.71 -22.83
CA SER A 133 15.72 8.47 -22.36
C SER A 133 16.04 9.37 -21.15
N GLY A 134 16.56 8.77 -20.08
CA GLY A 134 16.80 9.43 -18.79
C GLY A 134 15.65 9.33 -17.78
N VAL A 135 14.46 8.85 -18.16
CA VAL A 135 13.37 8.55 -17.22
C VAL A 135 13.39 7.05 -16.92
N ALA A 136 13.46 6.69 -15.63
CA ALA A 136 13.36 5.29 -15.22
C ALA A 136 11.98 4.70 -15.61
N CYS A 137 12.00 3.56 -16.28
CA CYS A 137 10.80 2.78 -16.60
C CYS A 137 10.94 1.42 -15.93
N GLU A 138 10.08 1.13 -14.95
CA GLU A 138 10.14 -0.08 -14.13
C GLU A 138 9.73 -1.35 -14.89
N ARG A 139 9.05 -1.22 -16.04
CA ARG A 139 8.64 -2.35 -16.90
C ARG A 139 9.69 -2.74 -17.94
N CYS A 140 10.67 -1.87 -18.21
CA CYS A 140 11.75 -2.19 -19.13
C CYS A 140 12.78 -3.10 -18.46
N GLN A 141 13.22 -4.14 -19.18
CA GLN A 141 14.45 -4.84 -18.82
C GLN A 141 15.66 -3.89 -18.94
N ALA A 142 16.70 -4.15 -18.16
CA ALA A 142 17.95 -3.41 -18.27
C ALA A 142 18.52 -3.55 -19.70
N GLY A 143 18.82 -2.43 -20.35
CA GLY A 143 19.33 -2.40 -21.73
C GLY A 143 18.26 -2.55 -22.82
N ALA A 144 16.96 -2.57 -22.48
CA ALA A 144 15.91 -2.62 -23.49
C ALA A 144 15.94 -1.38 -24.41
N VAL A 145 15.81 -1.61 -25.72
CA VAL A 145 15.71 -0.55 -26.73
C VAL A 145 14.48 0.31 -26.46
N ARG A 146 14.67 1.62 -26.48
CA ARG A 146 13.60 2.61 -26.35
C ARG A 146 13.48 3.40 -27.64
N LEU A 147 12.30 3.94 -27.88
CA LEU A 147 12.01 4.71 -29.09
C LEU A 147 12.84 6.01 -29.19
N SER A 148 13.25 6.57 -28.04
CA SER A 148 13.95 7.85 -27.89
C SER A 148 15.26 7.71 -27.12
#